data_AF-A0A183U776-F1
#
_entry.id   AF-A0A183U776-F1
#
_cell.length_a   1.000
_cell.length_b   1.000
_cell.length_c   1.000
_cell.angle_alpha   90.00
_cell.angle_beta   90.00
_cell.angle_gamma   90.00
#
_symmetry.space_group_name_H-M   'P 1'
#
loop_
_entity.id
_entity.type
_entity.pdbx_description
1 polymer ?
#
loop_
_entity_poly.entity_id
_entity_poly.type
_entity_poly.pdbx_seq_one_letter_code
_entity_poly.pdbx_strand_id
1 'polypeptide(L)'
;MEMAGIVCHTGANIITEARKLVEQIGRPLELDTDGIWCLIPASFPENVSFSLNNPKRKSVTVSYPGAMLNALVRDNFTNDQYHHLESDGSYTVTSENSIFFEVDGPYLAMILPASKEEGKKLKKRNSYNERCPELTILTASALK
;
A
#
# COMPACT_ATOMS: atom_id res chain seq x y z
N MET A 1 -11.75 -23.88 6.14
CA MET A 1 -10.74 -23.11 6.92
C MET A 1 -9.59 -22.62 6.04
N GLU A 2 -9.28 -23.37 4.99
CA GLU A 2 -8.21 -23.23 4.01
C GLU A 2 -8.27 -21.89 3.25
N MET A 3 -9.46 -21.48 2.79
CA MET A 3 -9.63 -20.19 2.11
C MET A 3 -9.19 -19.02 3.00
N ALA A 4 -9.61 -19.00 4.27
CA ALA A 4 -9.23 -17.94 5.21
C ALA A 4 -7.71 -17.95 5.48
N GLY A 5 -7.11 -19.14 5.57
CA GLY A 5 -5.65 -19.29 5.70
C GLY A 5 -4.89 -18.72 4.52
N ILE A 6 -5.34 -19.02 3.29
CA ILE A 6 -4.73 -18.50 2.05
C ILE A 6 -4.85 -16.97 2.00
N VAL A 7 -6.02 -16.41 2.28
CA VAL A 7 -6.22 -14.95 2.28
C VAL A 7 -5.28 -14.26 3.27
N CYS A 8 -5.21 -14.74 4.51
CA CYS A 8 -4.32 -14.17 5.52
C CYS A 8 -2.84 -14.34 5.17
N HIS A 9 -2.46 -15.49 4.61
CA HIS A 9 -1.07 -15.75 4.21
C HIS A 9 -0.65 -14.85 3.04
N THR A 10 -1.49 -14.73 2.02
CA THR A 10 -1.23 -13.84 0.88
C THR A 10 -1.18 -12.38 1.31
N GLY A 11 -2.11 -11.92 2.17
CA GLY A 11 -2.07 -10.57 2.74
C GLY A 11 -0.79 -10.29 3.52
N ALA A 12 -0.36 -11.24 4.35
CA ALA A 12 0.90 -11.15 5.08
C ALA A 12 2.12 -11.10 4.15
N ASN A 13 2.10 -11.82 3.02
CA ASN A 13 3.18 -11.78 2.03
C ASN A 13 3.22 -10.43 1.31
N ILE A 14 2.06 -9.89 0.90
CA ILE A 14 1.97 -8.57 0.24
C ILE A 14 2.57 -7.47 1.12
N ILE A 15 2.14 -7.39 2.39
CA ILE A 15 2.62 -6.35 3.30
C ILE A 15 4.11 -6.54 3.66
N THR A 16 4.59 -7.78 3.68
CA THR A 16 6.00 -8.09 3.92
C THR A 16 6.89 -7.63 2.76
N GLU A 17 6.47 -7.86 1.50
CA GLU A 17 7.20 -7.37 0.33
C GLU A 17 7.19 -5.85 0.24
N ALA A 18 6.04 -5.21 0.50
CA ALA A 18 5.93 -3.76 0.55
C ALA A 18 6.87 -3.17 1.63
N ARG A 19 6.94 -3.79 2.81
CA ARG A 19 7.86 -3.37 3.88
C ARG A 19 9.32 -3.44 3.44
N LYS A 20 9.74 -4.52 2.76
CA LYS A 20 11.13 -4.65 2.28
C LYS A 20 11.52 -3.51 1.35
N LEU A 21 10.61 -3.09 0.47
CA LEU A 21 10.84 -1.96 -0.41
C LEU A 21 10.93 -0.64 0.36
N VAL A 22 10.01 -0.41 1.29
CA VAL A 22 10.00 0.79 2.15
C VAL A 22 11.26 0.88 3.03
N GLU A 23 11.81 -0.24 3.48
CA GLU A 23 13.07 -0.29 4.24
C GLU A 23 14.30 0.18 3.46
N GLN A 24 14.27 0.07 2.13
CA GLN A 24 15.37 0.55 1.27
C GLN A 24 15.29 2.05 1.01
N ILE A 25 14.10 2.63 1.09
CA ILE A 25 13.84 4.04 0.77
C ILE A 25 13.81 4.91 2.03
N GLY A 26 13.28 4.36 3.12
CA GLY A 26 13.01 5.07 4.35
C GLY A 26 13.05 4.15 5.57
N ARG A 27 12.28 4.50 6.60
CA ARG A 27 12.27 3.76 7.86
C ARG A 27 10.84 3.33 8.22
N PRO A 28 10.52 2.03 8.23
CA PRO A 28 9.24 1.56 8.74
C PRO A 28 9.20 1.73 10.26
N LEU A 29 8.07 2.19 10.76
CA LEU A 29 7.79 2.43 12.17
C LEU A 29 6.93 1.32 12.74
N GLU A 30 5.78 1.08 12.10
CA GLU A 30 4.80 0.06 12.48
C GLU A 30 4.22 -0.59 11.23
N LEU A 31 3.87 -1.87 11.37
CA LEU A 31 3.18 -2.65 10.36
C LEU A 31 1.95 -3.26 11.03
N ASP A 32 0.78 -2.94 10.51
CA ASP A 32 -0.48 -3.61 10.80
C ASP A 32 -0.93 -4.37 9.55
N THR A 33 -1.82 -5.36 9.75
CA THR A 33 -2.42 -6.28 8.77
C THR A 33 -2.24 -5.92 7.29
N ASP A 34 -2.66 -4.73 6.89
CA ASP A 34 -2.65 -4.17 5.54
C ASP A 34 -2.03 -2.75 5.47
N GLY A 35 -1.44 -2.23 6.54
CA GLY A 35 -0.91 -0.86 6.60
C GLY A 35 0.55 -0.78 7.05
N ILE A 36 1.32 0.10 6.43
CA ILE A 36 2.70 0.40 6.82
C ILE A 36 2.81 1.87 7.19
N TRP A 37 3.23 2.10 8.43
CA TRP A 37 3.62 3.42 8.92
C TRP A 37 5.10 3.59 8.66
N CYS A 38 5.49 4.61 7.90
CA CYS A 38 6.89 4.80 7.54
C CYS A 38 7.30 6.28 7.52
N LEU A 39 8.59 6.49 7.69
CA LEU A 39 9.24 7.76 7.43
C LEU A 39 9.92 7.66 6.07
N ILE A 40 9.59 8.58 5.18
CA ILE A 40 10.25 8.72 3.87
C ILE A 40 10.95 10.09 3.87
N PRO A 41 12.16 10.22 3.29
CA PRO A 41 12.86 11.50 3.23
C PRO A 41 12.01 12.59 2.54
N ALA A 42 12.05 13.83 3.04
CA ALA A 42 11.32 14.95 2.45
C ALA A 42 11.73 15.28 0.99
N SER A 43 12.93 14.85 0.58
CA SER A 43 13.40 14.96 -0.81
C SER A 43 12.79 13.92 -1.75
N PHE A 44 12.05 12.94 -1.23
CA PHE A 44 11.45 11.89 -2.04
C PHE A 44 10.24 12.43 -2.81
N PRO A 45 10.06 12.05 -4.08
CA PRO A 45 8.93 12.51 -4.87
C PRO A 45 7.60 12.02 -4.28
N GLU A 46 6.71 12.95 -3.98
CA GLU A 46 5.41 12.65 -3.37
C GLU A 46 4.30 12.56 -4.42
N ASN A 47 3.94 13.68 -5.04
CA ASN A 47 2.87 13.75 -6.04
C ASN A 47 3.41 14.26 -7.38
N VAL A 48 3.17 13.49 -8.44
CA VAL A 48 3.51 13.85 -9.82
C VAL A 48 2.23 14.15 -10.59
N SER A 49 2.16 15.35 -11.19
CA SER A 49 1.01 15.78 -11.97
C SER A 49 1.30 15.69 -13.46
N PHE A 50 0.44 15.00 -14.20
CA PHE A 50 0.51 14.84 -15.65
C PHE A 50 -0.56 15.70 -16.32
N SER A 51 -0.16 16.50 -17.31
CA SER A 51 -1.09 17.25 -18.17
C SER A 51 -1.59 16.36 -19.29
N LEU A 52 -2.91 16.26 -19.45
CA LEU A 52 -3.56 15.45 -20.47
C LEU A 52 -4.11 16.33 -21.58
N ASN A 53 -3.98 15.85 -22.82
CA ASN A 53 -4.65 16.45 -23.97
C ASN A 53 -6.06 15.87 -24.16
N ASN A 54 -6.84 15.82 -23.08
CA ASN A 54 -8.22 15.34 -23.08
C ASN A 54 -9.17 16.45 -22.62
N PRO A 55 -10.22 16.80 -23.40
CA PRO A 55 -11.14 17.88 -23.04
C PRO A 55 -11.91 17.65 -21.73
N LYS A 56 -12.10 16.40 -21.28
CA LYS A 56 -12.87 16.09 -20.05
C LYS A 56 -12.04 16.09 -18.77
N ARG A 57 -10.74 15.77 -18.86
CA ARG A 57 -9.83 15.72 -17.70
C ARG A 57 -8.49 16.29 -18.13
N LYS A 58 -8.19 17.49 -17.64
CA LYS A 58 -6.99 18.26 -18.03
C LYS A 58 -5.73 17.83 -17.30
N SER A 59 -5.86 17.21 -16.12
CA SER A 59 -4.72 16.73 -15.34
C SER A 59 -5.05 15.46 -14.55
N VAL A 60 -4.01 14.66 -14.31
CA VAL A 60 -4.02 13.51 -13.41
C VAL A 60 -2.87 13.67 -12.43
N THR A 61 -3.17 13.63 -11.14
CA THR A 61 -2.16 13.59 -10.08
C THR A 61 -2.00 12.15 -9.62
N VAL A 62 -0.76 11.68 -9.54
CA VAL A 62 -0.40 10.34 -9.08
C VAL A 62 0.53 10.48 -7.88
N SER A 63 0.19 9.79 -6.78
CA SER A 63 1.10 9.61 -5.67
C SER A 63 2.19 8.62 -6.08
N TYR A 64 3.44 9.06 -6.12
CA TYR A 64 4.56 8.23 -6.55
C TYR A 64 4.83 7.06 -5.57
N PRO A 65 4.84 7.25 -4.23
CA PRO A 65 4.96 6.14 -3.28
C PRO A 65 3.86 5.09 -3.47
N GLY A 66 2.61 5.53 -3.68
CA GLY A 66 1.47 4.64 -3.93
C GLY A 66 1.61 3.89 -5.26
N ALA A 67 1.95 4.60 -6.34
CA ALA A 67 2.15 3.99 -7.65
C ALA A 67 3.30 2.97 -7.66
N MET A 68 4.38 3.26 -6.94
CA MET A 68 5.52 2.35 -6.77
C MET A 68 5.09 1.05 -6.07
N LEU A 69 4.35 1.14 -4.96
CA LEU A 69 3.83 -0.04 -4.27
C LEU A 69 2.81 -0.80 -5.12
N ASN A 70 1.96 -0.09 -5.86
CA ASN A 70 0.98 -0.72 -6.76
C ASN A 70 1.64 -1.46 -7.91
N ALA A 71 2.75 -0.95 -8.45
CA ALA A 71 3.55 -1.66 -9.44
C ALA A 71 4.13 -2.96 -8.84
N LEU A 72 4.69 -2.91 -7.63
CA LEU A 72 5.21 -4.10 -6.93
C LEU A 72 4.12 -5.16 -6.72
N VAL A 73 2.92 -4.74 -6.29
CA VAL A 73 1.80 -5.67 -6.07
C VAL A 73 1.35 -6.29 -7.37
N ARG A 74 1.21 -5.48 -8.42
CA ARG A 74 0.81 -5.98 -9.73
C ARG A 74 1.80 -7.00 -10.27
N ASP A 75 3.09 -6.74 -10.16
CA ASP A 75 4.11 -7.61 -10.77
C ASP A 75 4.23 -8.96 -10.02
N ASN A 76 3.97 -8.99 -8.71
CA ASN A 76 4.16 -10.18 -7.88
C ASN A 76 2.87 -10.94 -7.50
N PHE A 77 1.70 -10.29 -7.55
CA PHE A 77 0.45 -10.83 -6.99
C PHE A 77 -0.74 -10.77 -7.96
N THR A 78 -0.49 -10.59 -9.27
CA THR A 78 -1.56 -10.69 -10.29
C THR A 78 -1.95 -12.14 -10.54
N ASN A 79 -3.25 -12.39 -10.65
CA ASN A 79 -3.76 -13.70 -11.03
C ASN A 79 -3.95 -13.77 -12.55
N ASP A 80 -2.98 -14.35 -13.25
CA ASP A 80 -3.02 -14.56 -14.71
C ASP A 80 -3.90 -15.74 -15.16
N GLN A 81 -4.55 -16.41 -14.22
CA GLN A 81 -5.37 -17.61 -14.47
C GLN A 81 -6.83 -17.38 -14.10
N TYR A 82 -7.31 -16.13 -14.09
CA TYR A 82 -8.70 -15.84 -13.79
C TYR A 82 -9.58 -16.26 -14.97
N HIS A 83 -10.52 -17.19 -14.74
CA HIS A 83 -11.41 -17.70 -15.80
C HIS A 83 -12.77 -17.00 -15.72
N HIS A 84 -13.24 -16.47 -16.85
CA HIS A 84 -14.61 -15.98 -17.03
C HIS A 84 -15.41 -16.96 -17.88
N LEU A 85 -16.64 -17.23 -17.45
CA LEU A 85 -17.58 -18.04 -18.22
C LEU A 85 -18.30 -17.14 -19.23
N GLU A 86 -18.16 -17.45 -20.51
CA GLU A 86 -18.83 -16.75 -21.60
C GLU A 86 -20.25 -17.30 -21.83
N SER A 87 -21.09 -16.52 -22.50
CA SER A 87 -22.48 -16.90 -22.79
C SER A 87 -22.63 -18.15 -23.65
N ASP A 88 -21.59 -18.52 -24.40
CA ASP A 88 -21.55 -19.71 -25.25
C ASP A 88 -21.07 -20.98 -24.50
N GLY A 89 -20.76 -20.86 -23.21
CA GLY A 89 -20.23 -21.94 -22.38
C GLY A 89 -18.72 -22.16 -22.49
N SER A 90 -18.01 -21.33 -23.26
CA SER A 90 -16.56 -21.30 -23.29
C SER A 90 -15.98 -20.52 -22.11
N TYR A 91 -14.69 -20.70 -21.83
CA TYR A 91 -13.98 -19.95 -20.80
C TYR A 91 -12.92 -19.06 -21.43
N THR A 92 -12.90 -17.79 -21.04
CA THR A 92 -11.84 -16.84 -21.36
C THR A 92 -10.94 -16.66 -20.13
N VAL A 93 -9.63 -16.60 -20.35
CA VAL A 93 -8.65 -16.38 -19.26
C VAL A 93 -8.15 -14.95 -19.33
N THR A 94 -8.19 -14.26 -18.21
CA THR A 94 -7.76 -12.88 -18.04
C THR A 94 -6.82 -12.75 -16.84
N SER A 95 -5.96 -11.73 -16.89
CA SER A 95 -5.15 -11.32 -15.75
C SER A 95 -5.93 -10.36 -14.86
N GLU A 96 -6.24 -10.79 -13.64
CA GLU A 96 -7.05 -10.03 -12.68
C GLU A 96 -6.18 -9.63 -11.48
N ASN A 97 -6.22 -8.35 -11.12
CA ASN A 97 -5.67 -7.85 -9.86
C ASN A 97 -6.39 -6.56 -9.44
N SER A 98 -7.02 -6.61 -8.27
CA SER A 98 -7.76 -5.49 -7.68
C SER A 98 -7.13 -4.97 -6.38
N ILE A 99 -5.88 -5.34 -6.10
CA ILE A 99 -5.20 -4.97 -4.86
C ILE A 99 -4.43 -3.68 -5.09
N PHE A 100 -4.76 -2.63 -4.32
CA PHE A 100 -4.13 -1.33 -4.41
C PHE A 100 -3.73 -0.79 -3.04
N PHE A 101 -2.62 -0.07 -3.01
CA PHE A 101 -2.18 0.78 -1.93
C PHE A 101 -2.76 2.18 -2.11
N GLU A 102 -3.25 2.71 -1.01
CA GLU A 102 -3.63 4.11 -0.87
C GLU A 102 -2.59 4.80 0.01
N VAL A 103 -2.39 6.09 -0.25
CA VAL A 103 -1.43 6.90 0.51
C VAL A 103 -2.22 7.91 1.31
N ASP A 104 -2.00 7.92 2.63
CA ASP A 104 -2.61 8.89 3.54
C ASP A 104 -1.50 9.73 4.21
N GLY A 105 -1.73 11.02 4.36
CA GLY A 105 -0.71 12.00 4.76
C GLY A 105 -0.25 12.92 3.63
N PRO A 106 0.79 13.74 3.87
CA PRO A 106 1.77 13.66 4.96
C PRO A 106 1.28 14.28 6.28
N TYR A 107 1.65 13.66 7.40
CA TYR A 107 1.44 14.08 8.78
C TYR A 107 2.67 14.81 9.34
N LEU A 108 2.44 15.51 10.45
CA LEU A 108 3.48 16.27 11.15
C LEU A 108 4.32 15.40 12.08
N ALA A 109 3.63 14.62 12.90
CA ALA A 109 4.26 13.86 13.95
C ALA A 109 3.46 12.60 14.20
N MET A 110 4.17 11.53 14.52
CA MET A 110 3.62 10.27 14.99
C MET A 110 4.26 9.94 16.33
N ILE A 111 3.42 9.71 17.34
CA ILE A 111 3.88 9.35 18.69
C ILE A 111 3.65 7.86 18.87
N LEU A 112 4.75 7.14 19.10
CA LEU A 112 4.78 5.70 19.34
C LEU A 112 5.21 5.41 20.78
N PRO A 113 4.35 4.85 21.64
CA PRO A 113 4.69 4.49 23.01
C PRO A 113 5.60 3.25 23.03
N ALA A 114 6.65 3.29 23.85
CA ALA A 114 7.52 2.14 24.09
C ALA A 114 6.97 1.25 25.22
N SER A 115 7.29 -0.05 25.18
CA SER A 115 6.99 -0.94 26.31
C SER A 115 7.89 -0.61 27.50
N LYS A 116 7.44 -0.97 28.71
CA LYS A 116 8.25 -0.94 29.92
C LYS A 116 9.29 -2.07 29.96
N GLU A 117 9.07 -3.14 29.18
CA GLU A 117 9.98 -4.28 29.09
C GLU A 117 10.98 -4.08 27.94
N GLU A 118 12.26 -4.30 28.24
CA GLU A 118 13.35 -4.19 27.27
C GLU A 118 13.11 -5.13 26.07
N GLY A 119 13.29 -4.61 24.86
CA GLY A 119 13.14 -5.37 23.62
C GLY A 119 11.70 -5.65 23.18
N LYS A 120 10.68 -5.32 23.96
CA LYS A 120 9.28 -5.44 23.52
C LYS A 120 8.76 -4.11 22.98
N LYS A 121 8.19 -4.11 21.77
CA LYS A 121 7.45 -2.97 21.22
C LYS A 121 5.96 -3.16 21.51
N LEU A 122 5.27 -2.09 21.92
CA LEU A 122 3.82 -2.08 21.98
C LEU A 122 3.30 -1.91 20.54
N LYS A 123 2.40 -2.80 20.12
CA LYS A 123 1.70 -2.70 18.83
C LYS A 123 0.32 -2.07 19.02
N LYS A 124 -0.21 -1.43 17.98
CA LYS A 124 -1.58 -0.88 17.90
C LYS A 124 -1.89 0.26 18.89
N ARG A 125 -0.94 1.16 19.16
CA ARG A 125 -1.16 2.32 20.04
C ARG A 125 -0.48 3.56 19.48
N ASN A 126 -1.13 4.28 18.57
CA ASN A 126 -0.52 5.41 17.86
C ASN A 126 -1.37 6.67 17.99
N SER A 127 -0.74 7.83 17.89
CA SER A 127 -1.40 9.13 17.73
C SER A 127 -0.63 9.97 16.73
N TYR A 128 -1.34 10.73 15.88
CA TYR A 128 -0.75 11.58 14.85
C TYR A 128 -1.31 13.01 14.92
N ASN A 129 -0.57 13.98 14.38
CA ASN A 129 -0.97 15.39 14.28
C ASN A 129 -0.91 15.85 12.80
N GLU A 130 -1.88 16.66 12.36
CA GLU A 130 -2.19 16.92 10.94
C GLU A 130 -1.57 18.20 10.34
N ARG A 131 -0.60 18.87 11.00
CA ARG A 131 -0.07 20.16 10.51
C ARG A 131 1.37 20.10 9.93
N CYS A 132 1.53 19.95 8.61
CA CYS A 132 2.78 20.16 7.82
C CYS A 132 3.92 19.11 7.98
N PRO A 133 4.83 18.90 7.00
CA PRO A 133 4.99 17.58 6.37
C PRO A 133 6.34 16.91 6.64
N GLU A 134 6.37 15.81 7.41
CA GLU A 134 7.56 14.93 7.44
C GLU A 134 7.22 13.42 7.60
N LEU A 135 5.93 13.04 7.59
CA LEU A 135 5.52 11.67 7.89
C LEU A 135 4.44 11.17 6.92
N THR A 136 4.74 10.23 6.03
CA THR A 136 3.73 9.67 5.11
C THR A 136 3.24 8.31 5.62
N ILE A 137 1.92 8.13 5.74
CA ILE A 137 1.33 6.81 6.00
C ILE A 137 1.02 6.16 4.65
N LEU A 138 1.40 4.89 4.52
CA LEU A 138 1.01 4.08 3.37
C LEU A 138 0.05 3.01 3.89
N THR A 139 -1.25 3.23 3.70
CA THR A 139 -2.28 2.25 4.04
C THR A 139 -2.66 1.48 2.78
N ALA A 140 -2.39 0.18 2.74
CA ALA A 140 -3.05 -0.63 1.72
C ALA A 140 -4.53 -0.76 2.09
N SER A 141 -5.39 -0.26 1.22
CA SER A 141 -6.80 -0.60 1.26
C SER A 141 -7.03 -1.55 0.10
N ALA A 142 -7.22 -2.83 0.39
CA ALA A 142 -7.73 -3.76 -0.61
C ALA A 142 -9.17 -3.33 -0.94
N LEU A 143 -9.30 -2.38 -1.87
CA LEU A 143 -10.59 -1.95 -2.40
C LEU A 143 -11.27 -3.19 -3.00
N LYS A 144 -12.43 -3.53 -2.43
CA LYS A 144 -13.40 -4.44 -3.03
C LYS A 144 -14.18 -3.74 -4.13
#